data_AF-R6QK94-F1
#
_entry.id   AF-R6QK94-F1
#
_cell.length_a   1.000
_cell.length_b   1.000
_cell.length_c   1.000
_cell.angle_alpha   90.00
_cell.angle_beta   90.00
_cell.angle_gamma   90.00
#
_symmetry.space_group_name_H-M   'P 1'
#
loop_
_entity.id
_entity.type
_entity.pdbx_description
1 polymer ?
#
loop_
_entity_poly.entity_id
_entity_poly.type
_entity_poly.pdbx_seq_one_letter_code
_entity_poly.pdbx_strand_id
1 'polypeptide(L)'
;MKKTKIICTLGPATDNPQILEKMILSGMNVARFNFSHGAYEDHEKRLKEVIAVREKLNAPVATLLDTKGPEVRLGDFENPDGVTINEGDKFVLTTKECLGTEKKSFVNYEGLPRDVKPGTVILINDGLISMKVDCVKGSDIHCTVIDGGLLTNHKGVNVPGVDLNMPYLSERDMNDLKFGAAHDFDFIAASFIRSATDVTILRNFVDAIGWKDVKIISKIENVQGVNNIDSIIAASDGIMVARGDMGVEIDFQRIPAIQKMIIRKVYDAGKIVVTATQMLESMINNPRPTRAEITDVANAIYDGTSAIMLSGESAVGKHPVEAVQTMTSIALTTEGDIDYKREFDNFYPESGGKDITSAISHATVTTAHDLNASAIITVTKSGTTARMISKFRPQTDIVGATINQKVWRQLSLSWGVKPVLCQLKDNTDELFDHAVDVTVKAGAAKKGDTVVITAGIPLGMSGTTNMLKVHKING
;
A
#
# COMPACT_ATOMS: atom_id res chain seq x y z
N MET A 1 4.33 15.21 15.88
CA MET A 1 4.60 13.79 15.54
C MET A 1 4.45 13.62 14.03
N LYS A 2 5.23 12.77 13.36
CA LYS A 2 5.00 12.43 11.94
C LYS A 2 3.67 11.68 11.78
N LYS A 3 2.76 12.17 10.93
CA LYS A 3 1.44 11.56 10.72
C LYS A 3 1.44 10.54 9.57
N THR A 4 2.02 10.87 8.43
CA THR A 4 2.16 10.02 7.24
C THR A 4 3.15 8.89 7.50
N LYS A 5 2.77 7.67 7.12
CA LYS A 5 3.55 6.46 7.39
C LYS A 5 4.52 6.17 6.26
N ILE A 6 5.61 5.46 6.55
CA ILE A 6 6.61 5.10 5.55
C ILE A 6 6.70 3.57 5.45
N ILE A 7 6.47 3.06 4.24
CA ILE A 7 6.73 1.67 3.87
C ILE A 7 8.10 1.63 3.19
N CYS A 8 8.98 0.71 3.59
CA CYS A 8 10.25 0.49 2.93
C CYS A 8 10.33 -0.94 2.41
N THR A 9 10.72 -1.10 1.15
CA THR A 9 10.98 -2.42 0.57
C THR A 9 12.33 -2.95 1.06
N LEU A 10 12.33 -4.19 1.54
CA LEU A 10 13.55 -4.89 1.93
C LEU A 10 14.19 -5.56 0.71
N GLY A 11 15.52 -5.57 0.70
CA GLY A 11 16.34 -6.19 -0.32
C GLY A 11 17.80 -6.26 0.10
N PRO A 12 18.72 -6.56 -0.84
CA PRO A 12 20.15 -6.68 -0.56
C PRO A 12 20.77 -5.52 0.23
N ALA A 13 20.32 -4.28 -0.01
CA ALA A 13 20.83 -3.10 0.70
C ALA A 13 20.42 -3.05 2.20
N THR A 14 19.42 -3.83 2.58
CA THR A 14 18.89 -3.92 3.95
C THR A 14 19.25 -5.22 4.68
N ASP A 15 20.02 -6.12 4.06
CA ASP A 15 20.37 -7.42 4.67
C ASP A 15 21.35 -7.30 5.85
N ASN A 16 21.90 -6.10 6.09
CA ASN A 16 22.66 -5.78 7.30
C ASN A 16 21.71 -5.32 8.44
N PRO A 17 21.68 -6.02 9.59
CA PRO A 17 20.89 -5.66 10.78
C PRO A 17 20.98 -4.19 11.21
N GLN A 18 22.18 -3.61 11.14
CA GLN A 18 22.43 -2.24 11.57
C GLN A 18 21.74 -1.22 10.67
N ILE A 19 21.54 -1.56 9.38
CA ILE A 19 20.81 -0.71 8.44
C ILE A 19 19.33 -0.73 8.77
N LEU A 20 18.75 -1.90 9.03
CA LEU A 20 17.35 -2.03 9.40
C LEU A 20 17.02 -1.25 10.68
N GLU A 21 17.86 -1.38 11.72
CA GLU A 21 17.73 -0.61 12.96
C GLU A 21 17.74 0.90 12.70
N LYS A 22 18.70 1.38 11.89
CA LYS A 22 18.77 2.81 11.49
C LYS A 22 17.55 3.25 10.70
N MET A 23 17.00 2.41 9.82
CA MET A 23 15.78 2.73 9.05
C MET A 23 14.55 2.85 9.96
N ILE A 24 14.39 1.95 10.94
CA ILE A 24 13.29 2.03 11.92
C ILE A 24 13.40 3.32 12.73
N LEU A 25 14.59 3.63 13.25
CA LEU A 25 14.86 4.86 14.00
C LEU A 25 14.68 6.13 13.13
N SER A 26 14.93 6.03 11.83
CA SER A 26 14.74 7.14 10.87
C SER A 26 13.28 7.33 10.43
N GLY A 27 12.37 6.43 10.83
CA GLY A 27 10.93 6.58 10.64
C GLY A 27 10.25 5.52 9.79
N MET A 28 10.88 4.39 9.48
CA MET A 28 10.20 3.26 8.82
C MET A 28 9.07 2.73 9.71
N ASN A 29 7.88 2.53 9.13
CA ASN A 29 6.70 2.01 9.83
C ASN A 29 6.33 0.59 9.39
N VAL A 30 6.60 0.23 8.14
CA VAL A 30 6.26 -1.08 7.56
C VAL A 30 7.42 -1.58 6.70
N ALA A 31 7.78 -2.84 6.86
CA ALA A 31 8.72 -3.56 6.01
C ALA A 31 7.96 -4.31 4.91
N ARG A 32 8.19 -3.92 3.65
CA ARG A 32 7.63 -4.57 2.45
C ARG A 32 8.56 -5.66 1.94
N PHE A 33 7.98 -6.82 1.64
CA PHE A 33 8.62 -7.97 1.03
C PHE A 33 8.02 -8.15 -0.35
N ASN A 34 8.83 -7.99 -1.40
CA ASN A 34 8.37 -8.12 -2.78
C ASN A 34 8.55 -9.57 -3.25
N PHE A 35 7.45 -10.33 -3.35
CA PHE A 35 7.48 -11.74 -3.74
C PHE A 35 7.60 -11.95 -5.26
N SER A 36 7.65 -10.87 -6.05
CA SER A 36 8.04 -10.94 -7.46
C SER A 36 9.49 -11.45 -7.62
N HIS A 37 10.33 -11.24 -6.61
CA HIS A 37 11.74 -11.61 -6.57
C HIS A 37 12.12 -12.32 -5.27
N GLY A 38 13.29 -12.96 -5.25
CA GLY A 38 13.84 -13.63 -4.07
C GLY A 38 13.21 -14.99 -3.80
N ALA A 39 13.97 -15.86 -3.15
CA ALA A 39 13.49 -17.15 -2.70
C ALA A 39 12.83 -17.03 -1.30
N TYR A 40 12.04 -18.02 -0.90
CA TYR A 40 11.39 -18.00 0.42
C TYR A 40 12.40 -17.97 1.57
N GLU A 41 13.57 -18.58 1.39
CA GLU A 41 14.66 -18.57 2.36
C GLU A 41 15.18 -17.15 2.63
N ASP A 42 15.29 -16.32 1.59
CA ASP A 42 15.71 -14.92 1.72
C ASP A 42 14.66 -14.09 2.45
N HIS A 43 13.38 -14.30 2.12
CA HIS A 43 12.26 -13.62 2.77
C HIS A 43 12.15 -14.02 4.25
N GLU A 44 12.34 -15.30 4.57
CA GLU A 44 12.32 -15.79 5.95
C GLU A 44 13.47 -15.20 6.78
N LYS A 45 14.68 -15.12 6.20
CA LYS A 45 15.84 -14.49 6.86
C LYS A 45 15.56 -13.01 7.17
N ARG A 46 15.06 -12.25 6.20
CA ARG A 46 14.69 -10.83 6.37
C ARG A 46 13.59 -10.65 7.39
N LEU A 47 12.60 -11.55 7.43
CA LEU A 47 11.52 -11.50 8.40
C LEU A 47 12.04 -11.70 9.83
N LYS A 48 12.91 -12.70 10.05
CA LYS A 48 13.53 -12.93 11.37
C LYS A 48 14.27 -11.69 11.86
N GLU A 49 14.97 -11.00 10.97
CA GLU A 49 15.67 -9.75 11.30
C GLU A 49 14.70 -8.61 11.67
N VAL A 50 13.62 -8.42 10.89
CA VAL A 50 12.58 -7.44 11.23
C VAL A 50 11.99 -7.70 12.61
N ILE A 51 11.72 -8.96 12.94
CA ILE A 51 11.18 -9.35 14.25
C ILE A 51 12.19 -9.04 15.37
N ALA A 52 13.46 -9.43 15.20
CA ALA A 52 14.49 -9.20 16.20
C ALA A 52 14.71 -7.69 16.48
N VAL A 53 14.81 -6.88 15.41
CA VAL A 53 15.04 -5.43 15.57
C VAL A 53 13.81 -4.72 16.13
N ARG A 54 12.60 -5.05 15.69
CA ARG A 54 11.38 -4.40 16.22
C ARG A 54 11.15 -4.75 17.69
N GLU A 55 11.50 -5.95 18.14
CA GLU A 55 11.46 -6.34 19.56
C GLU A 55 12.51 -5.60 20.38
N LYS A 56 13.76 -5.56 19.90
CA LYS A 56 14.85 -4.79 20.52
C LYS A 56 14.46 -3.32 20.74
N LEU A 57 13.83 -2.70 19.76
CA LEU A 57 13.43 -1.30 19.80
C LEU A 57 12.05 -1.07 20.44
N ASN A 58 11.32 -2.13 20.79
CA ASN A 58 9.90 -2.07 21.17
C ASN A 58 9.07 -1.22 20.17
N ALA A 59 9.32 -1.43 18.88
CA ALA A 59 8.73 -0.65 17.79
C ALA A 59 7.61 -1.44 17.09
N PRO A 60 6.48 -0.80 16.75
CA PRO A 60 5.33 -1.46 16.12
C PRO A 60 5.51 -1.72 14.62
N VAL A 61 6.69 -2.12 14.16
CA VAL A 61 6.98 -2.25 12.73
C VAL A 61 6.22 -3.44 12.15
N ALA A 62 5.36 -3.16 11.17
CA ALA A 62 4.53 -4.15 10.50
C ALA A 62 5.25 -4.80 9.31
N THR A 63 4.77 -5.96 8.89
CA THR A 63 5.23 -6.67 7.68
C THR A 63 4.17 -6.67 6.60
N LEU A 64 4.57 -6.42 5.36
CA LEU A 64 3.70 -6.38 4.19
C LEU A 64 4.24 -7.31 3.12
N LEU A 65 3.44 -8.32 2.77
CA LEU A 65 3.71 -9.25 1.68
C LEU A 65 3.14 -8.65 0.39
N ASP A 66 3.97 -8.34 -0.59
CA ASP A 66 3.53 -7.86 -1.90
C ASP A 66 3.55 -8.99 -2.91
N THR A 67 2.36 -9.43 -3.33
CA THR A 67 2.17 -10.53 -4.29
C THR A 67 2.65 -10.15 -5.68
N LYS A 68 3.00 -11.14 -6.50
CA LYS A 68 3.36 -10.88 -7.89
C LYS A 68 2.12 -10.53 -8.73
N GLY A 69 1.03 -11.28 -8.52
CA GLY A 69 -0.23 -11.10 -9.22
C GLY A 69 -0.23 -11.61 -10.66
N PRO A 70 -1.39 -11.53 -11.33
CA PRO A 70 -1.55 -11.98 -12.71
C PRO A 70 -0.86 -11.03 -13.68
N GLU A 71 0.05 -11.57 -14.49
CA GLU A 71 0.83 -10.80 -15.46
C GLU A 71 1.02 -11.59 -16.76
N VAL A 72 0.97 -10.88 -17.89
CA VAL A 72 1.30 -11.43 -19.19
C VAL A 72 2.78 -11.19 -19.46
N ARG A 73 3.51 -12.20 -19.90
CA ARG A 73 4.95 -12.16 -20.18
C ARG A 73 5.30 -12.93 -21.43
N LEU A 74 6.41 -12.52 -22.04
CA LEU A 74 7.06 -13.26 -23.12
C LEU A 74 7.75 -14.54 -22.62
N GLY A 75 7.93 -15.48 -23.53
CA GLY A 75 8.78 -16.65 -23.34
C GLY A 75 10.28 -16.35 -23.41
N ASP A 76 11.06 -17.42 -23.49
CA ASP A 76 12.49 -17.36 -23.77
C ASP A 76 12.77 -17.10 -25.25
N PHE A 77 13.85 -16.41 -25.55
CA PHE A 77 14.34 -16.18 -26.91
C PHE A 77 15.47 -17.16 -27.27
N GLU A 78 15.62 -17.47 -28.57
CA GLU A 78 16.72 -18.30 -29.07
C GLU A 78 18.08 -17.67 -28.77
N ASN A 79 18.16 -16.34 -28.88
CA ASN A 79 19.31 -15.58 -28.46
C ASN A 79 19.17 -15.21 -26.96
N PRO A 80 20.10 -15.65 -26.08
CA PRO A 80 20.04 -15.34 -24.66
C PRO A 80 20.18 -13.84 -24.35
N ASP A 81 20.83 -13.06 -25.24
CA ASP A 81 20.93 -11.60 -25.12
C ASP A 81 19.67 -10.88 -25.63
N GLY A 82 18.71 -11.62 -26.20
CA GLY A 82 17.49 -11.09 -26.80
C GLY A 82 17.61 -10.78 -28.29
N VAL A 83 16.56 -10.17 -28.84
CA VAL A 83 16.44 -9.79 -30.25
C VAL A 83 15.98 -8.35 -30.38
N THR A 84 16.52 -7.61 -31.34
CA THR A 84 16.09 -6.24 -31.63
C THR A 84 15.04 -6.26 -32.74
N ILE A 85 13.91 -5.62 -32.50
CA ILE A 85 12.85 -5.40 -33.50
C ILE A 85 12.78 -3.92 -33.86
N ASN A 86 12.51 -3.60 -35.11
CA ASN A 86 12.49 -2.23 -35.62
C ASN A 86 11.05 -1.76 -35.89
N GLU A 87 10.85 -0.44 -35.91
CA GLU A 87 9.59 0.17 -36.36
C GLU A 87 9.19 -0.35 -37.75
N GLY A 88 7.92 -0.73 -37.90
CA GLY A 88 7.36 -1.28 -39.13
C GLY A 88 7.53 -2.79 -39.30
N ASP A 89 8.35 -3.46 -38.49
CA ASP A 89 8.54 -4.91 -38.57
C ASP A 89 7.23 -5.67 -38.31
N LYS A 90 7.09 -6.82 -38.97
CA LYS A 90 6.00 -7.76 -38.71
C LYS A 90 6.42 -8.74 -37.63
N PHE A 91 5.66 -8.76 -36.54
CA PHE A 91 5.93 -9.60 -35.38
C PHE A 91 4.70 -10.42 -35.00
N VAL A 92 4.90 -11.65 -34.54
CA VAL A 92 3.81 -12.54 -34.12
C VAL A 92 3.93 -12.87 -32.63
N LEU A 93 2.92 -12.55 -31.85
CA LEU A 93 2.76 -13.10 -30.50
C LEU A 93 1.93 -14.37 -30.59
N THR A 94 2.38 -15.47 -29.99
CA THR A 94 1.67 -16.76 -30.06
C THR A 94 1.50 -17.38 -28.68
N THR A 95 0.40 -18.11 -28.49
CA THR A 95 0.18 -18.93 -27.30
C THR A 95 0.73 -20.35 -27.44
N LYS A 96 1.35 -20.67 -28.59
CA LYS A 96 2.06 -21.94 -28.78
C LYS A 96 3.49 -21.79 -28.30
N GLU A 97 3.94 -22.66 -27.41
CA GLU A 97 5.32 -22.65 -26.91
C GLU A 97 6.31 -22.68 -28.07
N CYS A 98 7.20 -21.69 -28.09
CA CYS A 98 8.32 -21.58 -29.02
C CYS A 98 9.38 -20.66 -28.42
N LEU A 99 10.63 -20.86 -28.83
CA LEU A 99 11.66 -19.87 -28.57
C LEU A 99 11.41 -18.63 -29.44
N GLY A 100 11.53 -17.47 -28.81
CA GLY A 100 11.37 -16.18 -29.45
C GLY A 100 12.48 -15.88 -30.44
N THR A 101 12.13 -15.21 -31.52
CA THR A 101 13.01 -14.74 -32.61
C THR A 101 12.64 -13.31 -32.98
N GLU A 102 13.34 -12.70 -33.93
CA GLU A 102 13.02 -11.37 -34.49
C GLU A 102 11.61 -11.29 -35.11
N LYS A 103 10.94 -12.43 -35.36
CA LYS A 103 9.64 -12.48 -36.05
C LYS A 103 8.48 -12.97 -35.19
N LYS A 104 8.77 -13.66 -34.09
CA LYS A 104 7.74 -14.36 -33.30
C LYS A 104 8.20 -14.59 -31.88
N SER A 105 7.30 -14.50 -30.90
CA SER A 105 7.56 -14.88 -29.51
C SER A 105 6.34 -15.50 -28.84
N PHE A 106 6.60 -16.41 -27.89
CA PHE A 106 5.58 -17.00 -27.04
C PHE A 106 5.07 -15.99 -26.02
N VAL A 107 3.78 -16.06 -25.70
CA VAL A 107 3.14 -15.31 -24.61
C VAL A 107 2.46 -16.28 -23.65
N ASN A 108 2.70 -16.09 -22.35
CA ASN A 108 2.26 -17.02 -21.29
C ASN A 108 0.74 -16.99 -20.98
N TYR A 109 -0.06 -16.22 -21.73
CA TYR A 109 -1.50 -16.13 -21.53
C TYR A 109 -2.28 -16.64 -22.75
N GLU A 110 -2.82 -17.85 -22.63
CA GLU A 110 -3.59 -18.53 -23.67
C GLU A 110 -4.87 -17.77 -24.10
N GLY A 111 -5.40 -16.92 -23.21
CA GLY A 111 -6.57 -16.10 -23.49
C GLY A 111 -6.29 -14.88 -24.36
N LEU A 112 -5.04 -14.44 -24.49
CA LEU A 112 -4.70 -13.17 -25.12
C LEU A 112 -5.26 -13.01 -26.55
N PRO A 113 -5.20 -14.02 -27.45
CA PRO A 113 -5.76 -13.90 -28.80
C PRO A 113 -7.28 -13.65 -28.81
N ARG A 114 -8.02 -14.02 -27.75
CA ARG A 114 -9.47 -13.80 -27.62
C ARG A 114 -9.80 -12.42 -27.06
N ASP A 115 -8.89 -11.84 -26.28
CA ASP A 115 -9.11 -10.56 -25.61
C ASP A 115 -8.72 -9.37 -26.52
N VAL A 116 -7.83 -9.58 -27.49
CA VAL A 116 -7.39 -8.51 -28.43
C VAL A 116 -8.14 -8.54 -29.77
N LYS A 117 -8.16 -7.38 -30.45
CA LYS A 117 -8.77 -7.22 -31.78
C LYS A 117 -7.89 -6.38 -32.70
N PRO A 118 -8.11 -6.40 -34.03
CA PRO A 118 -7.42 -5.49 -34.94
C PRO A 118 -7.47 -4.04 -34.44
N GLY A 119 -6.31 -3.39 -34.42
CA GLY A 119 -6.14 -2.04 -33.92
C GLY A 119 -5.76 -1.91 -32.44
N THR A 120 -5.87 -2.98 -31.63
CA THR A 120 -5.38 -3.00 -30.25
C THR A 120 -3.88 -2.73 -30.22
N VAL A 121 -3.43 -1.92 -29.26
CA VAL A 121 -2.01 -1.68 -28.99
C VAL A 121 -1.55 -2.63 -27.89
N ILE A 122 -0.43 -3.30 -28.13
CA ILE A 122 0.25 -4.15 -27.17
C ILE A 122 1.58 -3.48 -26.83
N LEU A 123 1.82 -3.31 -25.54
CA LEU A 123 3.02 -2.74 -24.97
C LEU A 123 3.88 -3.86 -24.39
N ILE A 124 5.20 -3.74 -24.53
CA ILE A 124 6.15 -4.72 -24.02
C ILE A 124 7.27 -3.97 -23.28
N ASN A 125 7.77 -4.59 -22.21
CA ASN A 125 8.88 -4.06 -21.40
C ASN A 125 8.53 -2.67 -20.85
N ASP A 126 7.45 -2.60 -20.07
CA ASP A 126 6.97 -1.39 -19.39
C ASP A 126 6.67 -0.23 -20.37
N GLY A 127 6.18 -0.59 -21.57
CA GLY A 127 5.81 0.38 -22.61
C GLY A 127 6.96 0.88 -23.49
N LEU A 128 8.20 0.38 -23.28
CA LEU A 128 9.34 0.77 -24.12
C LEU A 128 9.21 0.30 -25.57
N ILE A 129 8.51 -0.80 -25.80
CA ILE A 129 8.22 -1.34 -27.13
C ILE A 129 6.70 -1.35 -27.28
N SER A 130 6.22 -0.97 -28.45
CA SER A 130 4.78 -0.98 -28.73
C SER A 130 4.51 -1.56 -30.11
N MET A 131 3.40 -2.29 -30.23
CA MET A 131 2.98 -2.89 -31.50
C MET A 131 1.47 -2.84 -31.64
N LYS A 132 1.00 -2.73 -32.88
CA LYS A 132 -0.41 -2.70 -33.23
C LYS A 132 -0.84 -4.05 -33.77
N VAL A 133 -1.93 -4.61 -33.24
CA VAL A 133 -2.54 -5.84 -33.75
C VAL A 133 -3.11 -5.58 -35.14
N ASP A 134 -2.63 -6.32 -36.14
CA ASP A 134 -3.18 -6.32 -37.50
C ASP A 134 -4.38 -7.28 -37.59
N CYS A 135 -4.19 -8.52 -37.14
CA CYS A 135 -5.22 -9.56 -37.12
C CYS A 135 -4.86 -10.70 -36.16
N VAL A 136 -5.87 -11.50 -35.79
CA VAL A 136 -5.70 -12.72 -34.99
C VAL A 136 -6.05 -13.93 -35.84
N LYS A 137 -5.19 -14.95 -35.84
CA LYS A 137 -5.37 -16.22 -36.55
C LYS A 137 -5.13 -17.39 -35.60
N GLY A 138 -6.19 -17.92 -35.00
CA GLY A 138 -6.09 -19.00 -34.02
C GLY A 138 -5.31 -18.54 -32.78
N SER A 139 -4.16 -19.17 -32.53
CA SER A 139 -3.24 -18.85 -31.43
C SER A 139 -2.33 -17.66 -31.69
N ASP A 140 -2.29 -17.15 -32.93
CA ASP A 140 -1.27 -16.22 -33.40
C ASP A 140 -1.88 -14.83 -33.57
N ILE A 141 -1.28 -13.85 -32.91
CA ILE A 141 -1.60 -12.42 -32.98
C ILE A 141 -0.55 -11.79 -33.87
N HIS A 142 -0.96 -11.39 -35.06
CA HIS A 142 -0.07 -10.72 -36.02
C HIS A 142 -0.07 -9.23 -35.74
N CYS A 143 1.10 -8.65 -35.56
CA CYS A 143 1.29 -7.26 -35.20
C CYS A 143 2.26 -6.55 -36.17
N THR A 144 2.11 -5.22 -36.23
CA THR A 144 3.12 -4.30 -36.77
C THR A 144 3.77 -3.56 -35.61
N VAL A 145 5.10 -3.58 -35.52
CA VAL A 145 5.84 -2.83 -34.51
C VAL A 145 5.68 -1.32 -34.78
N ILE A 146 5.31 -0.56 -33.75
CA ILE A 146 5.24 0.90 -33.80
C ILE A 146 6.56 1.44 -33.24
N ASP A 147 6.86 1.12 -31.98
CA ASP A 147 8.12 1.50 -31.34
C ASP A 147 8.99 0.25 -31.17
N GLY A 148 10.12 0.21 -31.88
CA GLY A 148 11.08 -0.88 -31.84
C GLY A 148 12.00 -0.84 -30.62
N GLY A 149 12.77 -1.91 -30.41
CA GLY A 149 13.72 -2.02 -29.31
C GLY A 149 14.19 -3.45 -29.05
N LEU A 150 14.98 -3.62 -28.00
CA LEU A 150 15.49 -4.91 -27.55
C LEU A 150 14.43 -5.68 -26.75
N LEU A 151 14.03 -6.83 -27.28
CA LEU A 151 13.21 -7.83 -26.59
C LEU A 151 14.11 -8.87 -25.94
N THR A 152 13.95 -9.07 -24.63
CA THR A 152 14.63 -10.15 -23.89
C THR A 152 13.62 -11.06 -23.21
N ASN A 153 14.11 -12.12 -22.56
CA ASN A 153 13.26 -13.14 -21.94
C ASN A 153 12.34 -12.54 -20.87
N HIS A 154 11.12 -13.09 -20.80
CA HIS A 154 10.17 -12.82 -19.72
C HIS A 154 9.81 -11.34 -19.53
N LYS A 155 9.91 -10.52 -20.58
CA LYS A 155 9.44 -9.13 -20.53
C LYS A 155 7.92 -9.09 -20.37
N GLY A 156 7.46 -8.14 -19.54
CA GLY A 156 6.05 -7.87 -19.31
C GLY A 156 5.36 -7.45 -20.61
N VAL A 157 4.12 -7.90 -20.77
CA VAL A 157 3.22 -7.56 -21.86
C VAL A 157 1.99 -6.90 -21.27
N ASN A 158 1.67 -5.72 -21.76
CA ASN A 158 0.60 -4.85 -21.28
C ASN A 158 -0.34 -4.56 -22.45
N VAL A 159 -1.65 -4.49 -22.18
CA VAL A 159 -2.64 -4.32 -23.25
C VAL A 159 -3.65 -3.24 -22.85
N PRO A 160 -3.27 -1.95 -22.98
CA PRO A 160 -4.08 -0.84 -22.53
C PRO A 160 -5.50 -0.87 -23.11
N GLY A 161 -6.49 -0.67 -22.24
CA GLY A 161 -7.90 -0.60 -22.62
C GLY A 161 -8.55 -1.94 -22.98
N VAL A 162 -7.90 -3.06 -22.70
CA VAL A 162 -8.46 -4.41 -22.86
C VAL A 162 -8.68 -5.06 -21.50
N ASP A 163 -9.88 -5.59 -21.28
CA ASP A 163 -10.20 -6.39 -20.10
C ASP A 163 -9.63 -7.80 -20.26
N LEU A 164 -8.46 -8.05 -19.66
CA LEU A 164 -7.83 -9.38 -19.68
C LEU A 164 -8.56 -10.35 -18.75
N ASN A 165 -9.06 -11.47 -19.29
CA ASN A 165 -9.85 -12.45 -18.53
C ASN A 165 -8.97 -13.51 -17.84
N MET A 166 -7.88 -13.08 -17.21
CA MET A 166 -6.96 -13.96 -16.48
C MET A 166 -7.51 -14.34 -15.10
N PRO A 167 -7.35 -15.61 -14.65
CA PRO A 167 -7.54 -15.97 -13.25
C PRO A 167 -6.72 -15.05 -12.34
N TYR A 168 -7.32 -14.60 -11.25
CA TYR A 168 -6.67 -13.63 -10.37
C TYR A 168 -5.49 -14.22 -9.58
N LEU A 169 -5.65 -15.42 -9.02
CA LEU A 169 -4.59 -16.09 -8.26
C LEU A 169 -3.90 -17.15 -9.11
N SER A 170 -2.59 -16.99 -9.29
CA SER A 170 -1.75 -18.06 -9.84
C SER A 170 -1.37 -19.08 -8.75
N GLU A 171 -0.83 -20.23 -9.16
CA GLU A 171 -0.28 -21.22 -8.21
C GLU A 171 0.84 -20.62 -7.36
N ARG A 172 1.68 -19.77 -7.96
CA ARG A 172 2.72 -19.03 -7.25
C ARG A 172 2.14 -18.10 -6.20
N ASP A 173 1.14 -17.28 -6.55
CA ASP A 173 0.51 -16.37 -5.57
C ASP A 173 -0.12 -17.16 -4.41
N MET A 174 -0.77 -18.29 -4.69
CA MET A 174 -1.31 -19.15 -3.64
C MET A 174 -0.23 -19.69 -2.69
N ASN A 175 0.96 -20.01 -3.20
CA ASN A 175 2.08 -20.46 -2.38
C ASN A 175 2.71 -19.29 -1.60
N ASP A 176 2.83 -18.10 -2.19
CA ASP A 176 3.28 -16.89 -1.51
C ASP A 176 2.35 -16.55 -0.34
N LEU A 177 1.04 -16.66 -0.53
CA LEU A 177 0.03 -16.42 0.51
C LEU A 177 0.09 -17.47 1.63
N LYS A 178 0.32 -18.75 1.31
CA LYS A 178 0.55 -19.79 2.33
C LYS A 178 1.81 -19.50 3.15
N PHE A 179 2.87 -19.06 2.51
CA PHE A 179 4.09 -18.62 3.20
C PHE A 179 3.79 -17.44 4.13
N GLY A 180 3.07 -16.42 3.66
CA GLY A 180 2.68 -15.27 4.46
C GLY A 180 1.83 -15.62 5.68
N ALA A 181 0.88 -16.54 5.51
CA ALA A 181 0.03 -17.07 6.58
C ALA A 181 0.85 -17.82 7.64
N ALA A 182 1.77 -18.70 7.22
CA ALA A 182 2.63 -19.46 8.12
C ALA A 182 3.55 -18.57 8.98
N HIS A 183 3.82 -17.35 8.52
CA HIS A 183 4.74 -16.39 9.13
C HIS A 183 4.06 -15.18 9.79
N ASP A 184 2.73 -15.19 9.92
CA ASP A 184 1.93 -14.12 10.54
C ASP A 184 2.21 -12.72 9.98
N PHE A 185 2.25 -12.60 8.64
CA PHE A 185 2.36 -11.27 8.02
C PHE A 185 1.15 -10.38 8.38
N ASP A 186 1.40 -9.07 8.52
CA ASP A 186 0.38 -8.12 8.96
C ASP A 186 -0.53 -7.66 7.82
N PHE A 187 0.05 -7.51 6.62
CA PHE A 187 -0.61 -7.02 5.40
C PHE A 187 -0.26 -7.86 4.17
N ILE A 188 -1.20 -7.87 3.21
CA ILE A 188 -0.99 -8.27 1.82
C ILE A 188 -1.15 -7.02 0.95
N ALA A 189 -0.17 -6.71 0.10
CA ALA A 189 -0.39 -5.85 -1.06
C ALA A 189 -0.69 -6.73 -2.27
N ALA A 190 -1.92 -6.63 -2.75
CA ALA A 190 -2.49 -7.50 -3.76
C ALA A 190 -2.36 -6.85 -5.14
N SER A 191 -1.47 -7.39 -5.98
CA SER A 191 -1.14 -6.85 -7.31
C SER A 191 -2.27 -7.06 -8.32
N PHE A 192 -2.34 -6.17 -9.30
CA PHE A 192 -3.24 -6.15 -10.45
C PHE A 192 -4.71 -6.38 -10.09
N ILE A 193 -5.20 -5.78 -9.00
CA ILE A 193 -6.62 -5.85 -8.64
C ILE A 193 -7.44 -5.03 -9.64
N ARG A 194 -8.39 -5.68 -10.30
CA ARG A 194 -9.24 -5.08 -11.33
C ARG A 194 -10.68 -4.91 -10.88
N SER A 195 -11.12 -5.70 -9.90
CA SER A 195 -12.52 -5.77 -9.47
C SER A 195 -12.67 -6.15 -7.99
N ALA A 196 -13.84 -5.89 -7.41
CA ALA A 196 -14.19 -6.38 -6.08
C ALA A 196 -14.18 -7.93 -5.98
N THR A 197 -14.46 -8.61 -7.10
CA THR A 197 -14.41 -10.07 -7.20
C THR A 197 -13.00 -10.59 -6.97
N ASP A 198 -11.97 -9.94 -7.55
CA ASP A 198 -10.57 -10.32 -7.30
C ASP A 198 -10.23 -10.25 -5.81
N VAL A 199 -10.67 -9.18 -5.13
CA VAL A 199 -10.49 -9.01 -3.68
C VAL A 199 -11.20 -10.11 -2.90
N THR A 200 -12.41 -10.48 -3.30
CA THR A 200 -13.19 -11.54 -2.66
C THR A 200 -12.57 -12.93 -2.88
N ILE A 201 -12.04 -13.21 -4.08
CA ILE A 201 -11.30 -14.44 -4.37
C ILE A 201 -10.09 -14.54 -3.43
N LEU A 202 -9.29 -13.48 -3.33
CA LEU A 202 -8.15 -13.44 -2.43
C LEU A 202 -8.57 -13.61 -0.96
N ARG A 203 -9.62 -12.90 -0.52
CA ARG A 203 -10.16 -13.00 0.84
C ARG A 203 -10.57 -14.42 1.19
N ASN A 204 -11.36 -15.04 0.32
CA ASN A 204 -11.86 -16.40 0.52
C ASN A 204 -10.70 -17.40 0.59
N PHE A 205 -9.67 -17.22 -0.23
CA PHE A 205 -8.47 -18.06 -0.20
C PHE A 205 -7.72 -17.92 1.13
N VAL A 206 -7.42 -16.69 1.56
CA VAL A 206 -6.67 -16.47 2.81
C VAL A 206 -7.47 -16.93 4.04
N ASP A 207 -8.79 -16.75 4.04
CA ASP A 207 -9.68 -17.26 5.09
C ASP A 207 -9.70 -18.79 5.13
N ALA A 208 -9.70 -19.45 3.97
CA ALA A 208 -9.70 -20.91 3.86
C ALA A 208 -8.40 -21.53 4.39
N ILE A 209 -7.26 -20.86 4.25
CA ILE A 209 -5.98 -21.28 4.87
C ILE A 209 -5.80 -20.78 6.32
N GLY A 210 -6.83 -20.15 6.90
CA GLY A 210 -6.84 -19.74 8.31
C GLY A 210 -6.28 -18.35 8.61
N TRP A 211 -5.91 -17.56 7.59
CA TRP A 211 -5.25 -16.25 7.75
C TRP A 211 -6.27 -15.09 7.78
N LYS A 212 -7.17 -15.11 8.77
CA LYS A 212 -8.38 -14.26 8.81
C LYS A 212 -8.15 -12.81 9.26
N ASP A 213 -7.03 -12.55 9.92
CA ASP A 213 -6.74 -11.26 10.55
C ASP A 213 -5.73 -10.40 9.76
N VAL A 214 -5.31 -10.87 8.57
CA VAL A 214 -4.53 -10.09 7.62
C VAL A 214 -5.34 -8.97 6.97
N LYS A 215 -4.65 -7.88 6.61
CA LYS A 215 -5.25 -6.76 5.90
C LYS A 215 -4.83 -6.75 4.44
N ILE A 216 -5.80 -6.64 3.53
CA ILE A 216 -5.55 -6.60 2.08
C ILE A 216 -5.55 -5.15 1.61
N ILE A 217 -4.40 -4.73 1.06
CA ILE A 217 -4.20 -3.48 0.36
C ILE A 217 -4.22 -3.76 -1.13
N SER A 218 -5.30 -3.39 -1.83
CA SER A 218 -5.41 -3.64 -3.27
C SER A 218 -4.59 -2.63 -4.06
N LYS A 219 -3.70 -3.11 -4.92
CA LYS A 219 -2.90 -2.28 -5.81
C LYS A 219 -3.70 -1.98 -7.08
N ILE A 220 -3.85 -0.70 -7.38
CA ILE A 220 -4.52 -0.21 -8.59
C ILE A 220 -3.44 0.15 -9.59
N GLU A 221 -3.41 -0.60 -10.69
CA GLU A 221 -2.30 -0.62 -11.65
C GLU A 221 -2.78 -0.46 -13.11
N ASN A 222 -4.09 -0.52 -13.36
CA ASN A 222 -4.64 -0.44 -14.71
C ASN A 222 -5.98 0.29 -14.77
N VAL A 223 -6.45 0.57 -16.00
CA VAL A 223 -7.72 1.28 -16.27
C VAL A 223 -8.92 0.59 -15.62
N GLN A 224 -8.98 -0.74 -15.63
CA GLN A 224 -10.11 -1.51 -15.09
C GLN A 224 -10.23 -1.32 -13.57
N GLY A 225 -9.11 -1.38 -12.85
CA GLY A 225 -9.05 -1.10 -11.42
C GLY A 225 -9.45 0.34 -11.09
N VAL A 226 -9.06 1.31 -11.92
CA VAL A 226 -9.49 2.72 -11.77
C VAL A 226 -11.00 2.86 -11.97
N ASN A 227 -11.57 2.23 -12.99
CA ASN A 227 -13.00 2.30 -13.29
C ASN A 227 -13.85 1.63 -12.20
N ASN A 228 -13.34 0.55 -11.59
CA ASN A 228 -14.04 -0.20 -10.55
C ASN A 228 -13.69 0.23 -9.13
N ILE A 229 -13.00 1.37 -8.97
CA ILE A 229 -12.38 1.77 -7.70
C ILE A 229 -13.34 1.76 -6.51
N ASP A 230 -14.58 2.23 -6.68
CA ASP A 230 -15.55 2.32 -5.58
C ASP A 230 -15.89 0.93 -5.00
N SER A 231 -16.09 -0.05 -5.88
CA SER A 231 -16.36 -1.44 -5.50
C SER A 231 -15.14 -2.11 -4.84
N ILE A 232 -13.94 -1.80 -5.33
CA ILE A 232 -12.69 -2.34 -4.79
C ILE A 232 -12.45 -1.74 -3.40
N ILE A 233 -12.61 -0.43 -3.25
CA ILE A 233 -12.54 0.26 -1.96
C ILE A 233 -13.48 -0.42 -0.97
N ALA A 234 -14.72 -0.73 -1.34
CA ALA A 234 -15.67 -1.39 -0.44
C ALA A 234 -15.17 -2.76 0.04
N ALA A 235 -14.57 -3.57 -0.83
CA ALA A 235 -14.10 -4.93 -0.54
C ALA A 235 -12.72 -5.02 0.15
N SER A 236 -11.87 -3.99 0.04
CA SER A 236 -10.48 -4.01 0.54
C SER A 236 -10.33 -3.42 1.95
N ASP A 237 -9.19 -3.66 2.61
CA ASP A 237 -8.83 -2.97 3.87
C ASP A 237 -8.09 -1.65 3.61
N GLY A 238 -7.52 -1.51 2.42
CA GLY A 238 -6.89 -0.30 1.91
C GLY A 238 -6.55 -0.41 0.42
N ILE A 239 -6.01 0.66 -0.15
CA ILE A 239 -5.63 0.76 -1.56
C ILE A 239 -4.19 1.25 -1.67
N MET A 240 -3.47 0.77 -2.68
CA MET A 240 -2.17 1.30 -3.09
C MET A 240 -2.25 1.83 -4.52
N VAL A 241 -1.86 3.09 -4.70
CA VAL A 241 -1.75 3.75 -6.00
C VAL A 241 -0.34 3.49 -6.54
N ALA A 242 -0.22 2.54 -7.48
CA ALA A 242 1.04 2.08 -8.06
C ALA A 242 1.31 2.80 -9.38
N ARG A 243 1.92 3.99 -9.29
CA ARG A 243 2.01 4.96 -10.39
C ARG A 243 2.88 4.51 -11.55
N GLY A 244 3.93 3.73 -11.27
CA GLY A 244 4.81 3.13 -12.29
C GLY A 244 4.02 2.19 -13.19
N ASP A 245 3.35 1.20 -12.60
CA ASP A 245 2.52 0.24 -13.34
C ASP A 245 1.34 0.93 -14.05
N MET A 246 0.66 1.86 -13.36
CA MET A 246 -0.41 2.66 -13.97
C MET A 246 0.08 3.48 -15.17
N GLY A 247 1.30 4.00 -15.12
CA GLY A 247 1.89 4.82 -16.20
C GLY A 247 2.14 4.03 -17.48
N VAL A 248 2.16 2.70 -17.41
CA VAL A 248 2.24 1.82 -18.59
C VAL A 248 0.86 1.62 -19.22
N GLU A 249 -0.18 1.46 -18.40
CA GLU A 249 -1.54 1.12 -18.84
C GLU A 249 -2.45 2.33 -19.09
N ILE A 250 -2.10 3.50 -18.57
CA ILE A 250 -2.91 4.71 -18.57
C ILE A 250 -2.08 5.88 -19.05
N ASP A 251 -2.67 6.72 -19.91
CA ASP A 251 -2.06 7.97 -20.35
C ASP A 251 -1.49 8.78 -19.17
N PHE A 252 -0.18 9.03 -19.21
CA PHE A 252 0.56 9.59 -18.08
C PHE A 252 0.01 10.95 -17.63
N GLN A 253 -0.61 11.74 -18.53
CA GLN A 253 -1.20 13.04 -18.17
C GLN A 253 -2.41 12.88 -17.23
N ARG A 254 -3.05 11.71 -17.19
CA ARG A 254 -4.21 11.42 -16.34
C ARG A 254 -3.82 10.93 -14.94
N ILE A 255 -2.60 10.41 -14.77
CA ILE A 255 -2.13 9.80 -13.52
C ILE A 255 -2.28 10.74 -12.31
N PRO A 256 -1.88 12.04 -12.37
CA PRO A 256 -2.02 12.93 -11.21
C PRO A 256 -3.48 13.11 -10.77
N ALA A 257 -4.41 13.23 -11.72
CA ALA A 257 -5.83 13.39 -11.41
C ALA A 257 -6.42 12.11 -10.81
N ILE A 258 -6.04 10.94 -11.35
CA ILE A 258 -6.49 9.64 -10.84
C ILE A 258 -5.96 9.39 -9.42
N GLN A 259 -4.69 9.69 -9.15
CA GLN A 259 -4.11 9.59 -7.80
C GLN A 259 -4.95 10.39 -6.78
N LYS A 260 -5.20 11.68 -7.06
CA LYS A 260 -5.98 12.55 -6.18
C LYS A 260 -7.38 11.98 -5.91
N MET A 261 -8.05 11.53 -6.97
CA MET A 261 -9.38 10.92 -6.88
C MET A 261 -9.38 9.66 -6.02
N ILE A 262 -8.43 8.74 -6.24
CA ILE A 262 -8.34 7.49 -5.47
C ILE A 262 -8.05 7.80 -4.01
N ILE A 263 -7.04 8.64 -3.73
CA ILE A 263 -6.68 9.01 -2.35
C ILE A 263 -7.89 9.57 -1.62
N ARG A 264 -8.61 10.52 -2.22
CA ARG A 264 -9.80 11.13 -1.62
C ARG A 264 -10.85 10.09 -1.25
N LYS A 265 -11.25 9.24 -2.20
CA LYS A 265 -12.26 8.21 -1.97
C LYS A 265 -11.88 7.21 -0.89
N VAL A 266 -10.61 6.80 -0.84
CA VAL A 266 -10.15 5.77 0.10
C VAL A 266 -10.11 6.30 1.52
N TYR A 267 -9.61 7.52 1.72
CA TYR A 267 -9.59 8.08 3.07
C TYR A 267 -10.98 8.53 3.51
N ASP A 268 -11.88 8.96 2.61
CA ASP A 268 -13.29 9.24 2.94
C ASP A 268 -14.02 7.97 3.44
N ALA A 269 -13.67 6.80 2.87
CA ALA A 269 -14.08 5.49 3.37
C ALA A 269 -13.39 5.10 4.69
N GLY A 270 -12.46 5.93 5.19
CA GLY A 270 -11.64 5.70 6.38
C GLY A 270 -10.77 4.45 6.29
N LYS A 271 -10.28 4.16 5.09
CA LYS A 271 -9.36 3.07 4.78
C LYS A 271 -7.95 3.60 4.55
N ILE A 272 -6.98 2.69 4.54
CA ILE A 272 -5.57 3.02 4.31
C ILE A 272 -5.37 3.29 2.82
N VAL A 273 -4.71 4.39 2.48
CA VAL A 273 -4.24 4.63 1.12
C VAL A 273 -2.72 4.84 1.09
N VAL A 274 -2.06 4.15 0.17
CA VAL A 274 -0.62 4.19 -0.04
C VAL A 274 -0.31 4.81 -1.39
N THR A 275 0.60 5.76 -1.45
CA THR A 275 1.21 6.24 -2.71
C THR A 275 2.54 5.53 -2.91
N ALA A 276 2.69 4.84 -4.04
CA ALA A 276 3.79 3.93 -4.31
C ALA A 276 4.48 4.21 -5.66
N THR A 277 5.72 3.71 -5.78
CA THR A 277 6.64 3.81 -6.94
C THR A 277 7.04 5.24 -7.29
N GLN A 278 8.16 5.46 -8.00
CA GLN A 278 8.60 6.79 -8.48
C GLN A 278 8.65 7.89 -7.41
N MET A 279 8.97 7.55 -6.15
CA MET A 279 8.95 8.51 -5.05
C MET A 279 10.29 9.27 -4.96
N LEU A 280 11.37 8.56 -4.64
CA LEU A 280 12.72 9.12 -4.53
C LEU A 280 13.71 8.30 -5.38
N GLU A 281 13.27 7.83 -6.56
CA GLU A 281 13.97 6.89 -7.46
C GLU A 281 15.46 7.24 -7.66
N SER A 282 15.78 8.53 -7.84
CA SER A 282 17.16 9.00 -8.02
C SER A 282 18.07 8.67 -6.84
N MET A 283 17.51 8.46 -5.65
CA MET A 283 18.24 8.08 -4.44
C MET A 283 18.71 6.62 -4.40
N ILE A 284 18.31 5.80 -5.39
CA ILE A 284 18.96 4.50 -5.62
C ILE A 284 20.46 4.71 -5.81
N ASN A 285 20.85 5.75 -6.56
CA ASN A 285 22.24 6.02 -6.91
C ASN A 285 22.82 7.28 -6.25
N ASN A 286 21.97 8.23 -5.85
CA ASN A 286 22.39 9.53 -5.36
C ASN A 286 22.05 9.71 -3.88
N PRO A 287 22.86 10.46 -3.11
CA PRO A 287 22.57 10.70 -1.69
C PRO A 287 21.45 11.73 -1.44
N ARG A 288 20.94 12.39 -2.49
CA ARG A 288 19.88 13.40 -2.42
C ARG A 288 18.93 13.25 -3.60
N PRO A 289 17.62 13.48 -3.40
CA PRO A 289 16.65 13.42 -4.47
C PRO A 289 16.66 14.71 -5.31
N THR A 290 15.97 14.66 -6.43
CA THR A 290 15.68 15.82 -7.26
C THR A 290 14.58 16.71 -6.63
N ARG A 291 14.50 17.96 -7.09
CA ARG A 291 13.41 18.87 -6.68
C ARG A 291 12.03 18.37 -7.12
N ALA A 292 11.96 17.68 -8.25
CA ALA A 292 10.72 17.10 -8.77
C ALA A 292 10.20 16.00 -7.84
N GLU A 293 11.08 15.07 -7.43
CA GLU A 293 10.74 13.99 -6.48
C GLU A 293 10.31 14.54 -5.11
N ILE A 294 11.00 15.56 -4.58
CA ILE A 294 10.58 16.21 -3.32
C ILE A 294 9.16 16.77 -3.44
N THR A 295 8.88 17.45 -4.55
CA THR A 295 7.57 18.05 -4.82
C THR A 295 6.48 16.99 -4.99
N ASP A 296 6.81 15.87 -5.63
CA ASP A 296 5.89 14.76 -5.85
C ASP A 296 5.51 14.05 -4.54
N VAL A 297 6.50 13.75 -3.67
CA VAL A 297 6.27 13.23 -2.33
C VAL A 297 5.40 14.19 -1.50
N ALA A 298 5.70 15.48 -1.52
CA ALA A 298 4.91 16.48 -0.79
C ALA A 298 3.46 16.55 -1.30
N ASN A 299 3.25 16.50 -2.62
CA ASN A 299 1.90 16.48 -3.21
C ASN A 299 1.11 15.23 -2.83
N ALA A 300 1.73 14.05 -2.74
CA ALA A 300 1.05 12.86 -2.25
C ALA A 300 0.54 13.04 -0.80
N ILE A 301 1.27 13.80 0.02
CA ILE A 301 0.88 14.13 1.39
C ILE A 301 -0.24 15.17 1.40
N TYR A 302 -0.15 16.24 0.60
CA TYR A 302 -1.23 17.21 0.43
C TYR A 302 -2.53 16.58 -0.09
N ASP A 303 -2.43 15.54 -0.94
CA ASP A 303 -3.57 14.77 -1.41
C ASP A 303 -4.26 13.98 -0.29
N GLY A 304 -3.58 13.78 0.84
CA GLY A 304 -4.10 13.08 2.01
C GLY A 304 -3.70 11.61 2.10
N THR A 305 -2.59 11.21 1.47
CA THR A 305 -2.12 9.82 1.52
C THR A 305 -1.88 9.34 2.97
N SER A 306 -2.17 8.08 3.26
CA SER A 306 -1.89 7.52 4.60
C SER A 306 -0.43 7.14 4.75
N ALA A 307 0.18 6.67 3.66
CA ALA A 307 1.55 6.24 3.63
C ALA A 307 2.21 6.48 2.27
N ILE A 308 3.52 6.66 2.32
CA ILE A 308 4.41 6.79 1.17
C ILE A 308 5.41 5.62 1.17
N MET A 309 5.73 5.09 -0.01
CA MET A 309 6.48 3.84 -0.14
C MET A 309 7.79 4.00 -0.91
N LEU A 310 8.89 3.55 -0.30
CA LEU A 310 10.18 3.35 -0.95
C LEU A 310 10.26 1.95 -1.56
N SER A 311 10.71 1.88 -2.80
CA SER A 311 10.85 0.67 -3.62
C SER A 311 12.33 0.29 -3.77
N GLY A 312 12.93 0.58 -4.93
CA GLY A 312 14.34 0.29 -5.18
C GLY A 312 15.28 1.09 -4.27
N GLU A 313 14.86 2.28 -3.86
CA GLU A 313 15.63 3.21 -3.02
C GLU A 313 16.11 2.56 -1.73
N SER A 314 15.25 1.77 -1.08
CA SER A 314 15.60 1.04 0.13
C SER A 314 16.05 -0.39 -0.15
N ALA A 315 15.52 -1.06 -1.18
CA ALA A 315 15.78 -2.48 -1.41
C ALA A 315 17.19 -2.75 -1.98
N VAL A 316 17.63 -1.94 -2.95
CA VAL A 316 18.90 -2.13 -3.69
C VAL A 316 19.75 -0.87 -3.78
N GLY A 317 19.21 0.27 -3.33
CA GLY A 317 19.88 1.56 -3.39
C GLY A 317 21.14 1.64 -2.52
N LYS A 318 22.02 2.58 -2.89
CA LYS A 318 23.27 2.87 -2.16
C LYS A 318 23.04 3.63 -0.85
N HIS A 319 21.86 4.23 -0.68
CA HIS A 319 21.54 5.17 0.40
C HIS A 319 20.20 4.84 1.09
N PRO A 320 19.98 3.60 1.58
CA PRO A 320 18.68 3.17 2.08
C PRO A 320 18.25 3.92 3.36
N VAL A 321 19.19 4.26 4.24
CA VAL A 321 18.89 5.00 5.47
C VAL A 321 18.55 6.46 5.15
N GLU A 322 19.36 7.10 4.30
CA GLU A 322 19.19 8.48 3.88
C GLU A 322 17.88 8.69 3.10
N ALA A 323 17.46 7.70 2.30
CA ALA A 323 16.16 7.73 1.64
C ALA A 323 15.01 7.78 2.65
N VAL A 324 15.07 6.98 3.73
CA VAL A 324 14.07 7.03 4.81
C VAL A 324 14.11 8.36 5.56
N GLN A 325 15.30 8.86 5.89
CA GLN A 325 15.47 10.16 6.56
C GLN A 325 14.90 11.30 5.72
N THR A 326 15.16 11.28 4.41
CA THR A 326 14.65 12.26 3.46
C THR A 326 13.12 12.20 3.38
N MET A 327 12.56 11.00 3.25
CA MET A 327 11.11 10.79 3.24
C MET A 327 10.45 11.29 4.53
N THR A 328 11.06 11.01 5.69
CA THR A 328 10.61 11.53 6.99
C THR A 328 10.69 13.05 7.07
N SER A 329 11.77 13.66 6.58
CA SER A 329 11.96 15.11 6.58
C SER A 329 10.93 15.83 5.72
N ILE A 330 10.68 15.32 4.51
CA ILE A 330 9.64 15.85 3.61
C ILE A 330 8.27 15.75 4.29
N ALA A 331 7.95 14.60 4.89
CA ALA A 331 6.67 14.41 5.57
C ALA A 331 6.47 15.38 6.74
N LEU A 332 7.45 15.49 7.64
CA LEU A 332 7.37 16.41 8.78
C LEU A 332 7.23 17.88 8.36
N THR A 333 7.96 18.29 7.31
CA THR A 333 7.90 19.66 6.79
C THR A 333 6.54 19.93 6.17
N THR A 334 6.10 19.07 5.26
CA THR A 334 4.82 19.21 4.54
C THR A 334 3.65 19.20 5.51
N GLU A 335 3.65 18.31 6.50
CA GLU A 335 2.60 18.24 7.52
C GLU A 335 2.56 19.47 8.43
N GLY A 336 3.70 20.13 8.63
CA GLY A 336 3.79 21.37 9.41
C GLY A 336 3.12 22.57 8.75
N ASP A 337 2.98 22.53 7.41
CA ASP A 337 2.36 23.59 6.61
C ASP A 337 0.84 23.40 6.41
N ILE A 338 0.28 22.28 6.89
CA ILE A 338 -1.15 21.96 6.76
C ILE A 338 -1.94 22.49 7.97
N ASP A 339 -2.94 23.33 7.71
CA ASP A 339 -3.93 23.75 8.71
C ASP A 339 -5.04 22.69 8.86
N TYR A 340 -4.74 21.64 9.63
CA TYR A 340 -5.66 20.52 9.85
C TYR A 340 -6.99 20.90 10.50
N LYS A 341 -7.06 21.98 11.29
CA LYS A 341 -8.33 22.45 11.85
C LYS A 341 -9.22 23.00 10.74
N ARG A 342 -8.66 23.86 9.89
CA ARG A 342 -9.40 24.40 8.74
C ARG A 342 -9.78 23.32 7.73
N GLU A 343 -8.91 22.37 7.45
CA GLU A 343 -9.24 21.24 6.57
C GLU A 343 -10.36 20.37 7.14
N PHE A 344 -10.39 20.17 8.47
CA PHE A 344 -11.48 19.49 9.16
C PHE A 344 -12.80 20.27 9.10
N ASP A 345 -12.78 21.59 9.32
CA ASP A 345 -13.99 22.43 9.22
C ASP A 345 -14.58 22.46 7.80
N ASN A 346 -13.72 22.35 6.79
CA ASN A 346 -14.11 22.25 5.38
C ASN A 346 -14.45 20.82 4.95
N PHE A 347 -14.30 19.84 5.83
CA PHE A 347 -14.50 18.44 5.48
C PHE A 347 -15.98 18.08 5.42
N TYR A 348 -16.50 17.97 4.20
CA TYR A 348 -17.82 17.41 3.94
C TYR A 348 -17.67 16.02 3.30
N PRO A 349 -17.89 14.91 4.04
CA PRO A 349 -17.80 13.58 3.46
C PRO A 349 -18.89 13.37 2.40
N GLU A 350 -18.50 13.03 1.17
CA GLU A 350 -19.43 12.85 0.03
C GLU A 350 -20.50 11.77 0.30
N SER A 351 -20.15 10.74 1.08
CA SER A 351 -21.06 9.65 1.47
C SER A 351 -22.01 10.01 2.62
N GLY A 352 -21.93 11.25 3.14
CA GLY A 352 -22.85 11.80 4.13
C GLY A 352 -22.93 10.95 5.40
N GLY A 353 -21.92 11.07 6.27
CA GLY A 353 -21.70 10.31 7.52
C GLY A 353 -22.93 10.06 8.41
N LYS A 354 -23.81 9.16 7.97
CA LYS A 354 -25.10 8.82 8.59
C LYS A 354 -25.01 7.65 9.56
N ASP A 355 -23.83 7.09 9.77
CA ASP A 355 -23.62 6.02 10.73
C ASP A 355 -23.11 6.56 12.09
N ILE A 356 -23.44 5.85 13.16
CA ILE A 356 -23.09 6.22 14.54
C ILE A 356 -21.57 6.40 14.71
N THR A 357 -20.78 5.54 14.07
CA THR A 357 -19.32 5.56 14.19
C THR A 357 -18.74 6.84 13.59
N SER A 358 -19.22 7.25 12.43
CA SER A 358 -18.84 8.51 11.78
C SER A 358 -19.24 9.72 12.62
N ALA A 359 -20.46 9.76 13.16
CA ALA A 359 -20.94 10.87 13.98
C ALA A 359 -20.12 11.03 15.27
N ILE A 360 -19.87 9.94 15.99
CA ILE A 360 -19.06 9.95 17.21
C ILE A 360 -17.60 10.29 16.90
N SER A 361 -17.05 9.79 15.79
CA SER A 361 -15.69 10.10 15.38
C SER A 361 -15.53 11.59 15.05
N HIS A 362 -16.49 12.19 14.33
CA HIS A 362 -16.51 13.62 14.05
C HIS A 362 -16.58 14.43 15.36
N ALA A 363 -17.55 14.11 16.23
CA ALA A 363 -17.71 14.80 17.52
C ALA A 363 -16.47 14.69 18.42
N THR A 364 -15.77 13.55 18.37
CA THR A 364 -14.50 13.32 19.08
C THR A 364 -13.42 14.29 18.58
N VAL A 365 -13.29 14.45 17.26
CA VAL A 365 -12.30 15.38 16.68
C VAL A 365 -12.65 16.83 16.99
N THR A 366 -13.91 17.23 16.82
CA THR A 366 -14.40 18.57 17.20
C THR A 366 -14.06 18.87 18.67
N THR A 367 -14.43 17.96 19.58
CA THR A 367 -14.18 18.12 21.02
C THR A 367 -12.67 18.23 21.32
N ALA A 368 -11.84 17.43 20.64
CA ALA A 368 -10.39 17.47 20.83
C ALA A 368 -9.79 18.81 20.36
N HIS A 369 -10.30 19.38 19.27
CA HIS A 369 -9.85 20.68 18.76
C HIS A 369 -10.30 21.84 19.65
N ASP A 370 -11.55 21.82 20.12
CA ASP A 370 -12.13 22.85 20.99
C ASP A 370 -11.41 22.93 22.33
N LEU A 371 -11.08 21.77 22.90
CA LEU A 371 -10.39 21.67 24.19
C LEU A 371 -8.87 21.78 24.08
N ASN A 372 -8.33 21.91 22.86
CA ASN A 372 -6.89 21.77 22.58
C ASN A 372 -6.29 20.55 23.30
N ALA A 373 -6.99 19.41 23.19
CA ALA A 373 -6.57 18.17 23.82
C ALA A 373 -5.19 17.75 23.31
N SER A 374 -4.36 17.18 24.18
CA SER A 374 -3.01 16.73 23.80
C SER A 374 -3.04 15.46 22.95
N ALA A 375 -4.04 14.60 23.16
CA ALA A 375 -4.22 13.37 22.38
C ALA A 375 -5.70 12.95 22.29
N ILE A 376 -6.03 12.26 21.19
CA ILE A 376 -7.22 11.43 21.05
C ILE A 376 -6.83 9.99 21.29
N ILE A 377 -7.31 9.37 22.38
CA ILE A 377 -7.04 7.98 22.72
C ILE A 377 -8.17 7.11 22.18
N THR A 378 -7.87 6.23 21.24
CA THR A 378 -8.84 5.26 20.71
C THR A 378 -8.57 3.89 21.31
N VAL A 379 -9.53 3.33 22.02
CA VAL A 379 -9.45 1.93 22.48
C VAL A 379 -10.06 1.03 21.41
N THR A 380 -9.27 0.12 20.85
CA THR A 380 -9.66 -0.61 19.65
C THR A 380 -9.18 -2.06 19.63
N LYS A 381 -10.06 -2.97 19.21
CA LYS A 381 -9.74 -4.40 19.02
C LYS A 381 -9.27 -4.73 17.61
N SER A 382 -9.80 -4.05 16.58
CA SER A 382 -9.50 -4.30 15.16
C SER A 382 -8.80 -3.13 14.46
N GLY A 383 -8.57 -2.04 15.18
CA GLY A 383 -8.05 -0.77 14.65
C GLY A 383 -9.09 0.11 13.95
N THR A 384 -10.34 -0.33 13.81
CA THR A 384 -11.36 0.43 13.05
C THR A 384 -11.63 1.80 13.67
N THR A 385 -11.78 1.89 14.99
CA THR A 385 -11.99 3.17 15.70
C THR A 385 -10.86 4.17 15.42
N ALA A 386 -9.60 3.72 15.49
CA ALA A 386 -8.44 4.55 15.19
C ALA A 386 -8.48 5.09 13.74
N ARG A 387 -8.84 4.24 12.78
CA ARG A 387 -8.97 4.63 11.37
C ARG A 387 -10.15 5.59 11.12
N MET A 388 -11.24 5.42 11.85
CA MET A 388 -12.41 6.32 11.77
C MET A 388 -12.15 7.71 12.35
N ILE A 389 -11.24 7.83 13.32
CA ILE A 389 -10.73 9.14 13.74
C ILE A 389 -9.72 9.67 12.73
N SER A 390 -8.79 8.82 12.27
CA SER A 390 -7.75 9.16 11.30
C SER A 390 -8.31 9.75 10.00
N LYS A 391 -9.47 9.29 9.54
CA LYS A 391 -10.11 9.78 8.31
C LYS A 391 -10.38 11.30 8.31
N PHE A 392 -10.66 11.87 9.49
CA PHE A 392 -10.92 13.30 9.67
C PHE A 392 -9.64 14.14 9.75
N ARG A 393 -8.47 13.51 9.61
CA ARG A 393 -7.15 14.15 9.60
C ARG A 393 -6.95 15.16 10.75
N PRO A 394 -7.22 14.80 12.02
CA PRO A 394 -7.15 15.76 13.11
C PRO A 394 -5.72 16.31 13.32
N GLN A 395 -5.65 17.60 13.69
CA GLN A 395 -4.40 18.20 14.17
C GLN A 395 -3.89 17.49 15.42
N THR A 396 -4.80 17.16 16.36
CA THR A 396 -4.50 16.41 17.58
C THR A 396 -3.91 15.03 17.26
N ASP A 397 -2.93 14.59 18.04
CA ASP A 397 -2.30 13.29 17.84
C ASP A 397 -3.24 12.15 18.26
N ILE A 398 -3.25 11.06 17.47
CA ILE A 398 -4.13 9.91 17.71
C ILE A 398 -3.29 8.80 18.36
N VAL A 399 -3.79 8.24 19.46
CA VAL A 399 -3.16 7.12 20.16
C VAL A 399 -4.06 5.89 20.05
N GLY A 400 -3.58 4.89 19.32
CA GLY A 400 -4.29 3.64 19.07
C GLY A 400 -3.98 2.60 20.16
N ALA A 401 -4.79 2.57 21.21
CA ALA A 401 -4.68 1.62 22.30
C ALA A 401 -5.33 0.27 21.94
N THR A 402 -4.55 -0.80 21.96
CA THR A 402 -5.03 -2.16 21.65
C THR A 402 -4.37 -3.19 22.56
N ILE A 403 -5.08 -4.29 22.79
CA ILE A 403 -4.56 -5.46 23.53
C ILE A 403 -3.94 -6.52 22.59
N ASN A 404 -4.11 -6.36 21.27
CA ASN A 404 -3.67 -7.34 20.28
C ASN A 404 -2.38 -6.86 19.60
N GLN A 405 -1.33 -7.68 19.68
CA GLN A 405 -0.01 -7.35 19.15
C GLN A 405 0.03 -7.22 17.62
N LYS A 406 -0.74 -8.02 16.89
CA LYS A 406 -0.88 -7.87 15.44
C LYS A 406 -1.56 -6.57 15.07
N VAL A 407 -2.64 -6.21 15.77
CA VAL A 407 -3.35 -4.94 15.56
C VAL A 407 -2.47 -3.75 15.93
N TRP A 408 -1.63 -3.88 16.96
CA TRP A 408 -0.63 -2.87 17.32
C TRP A 408 0.32 -2.58 16.17
N ARG A 409 0.79 -3.63 15.47
CA ARG A 409 1.59 -3.47 14.24
C ARG A 409 0.77 -2.92 13.08
N GLN A 410 -0.44 -3.44 12.84
CA GLN A 410 -1.30 -2.97 11.75
C GLN A 410 -1.66 -1.47 11.87
N LEU A 411 -1.80 -0.95 13.08
CA LEU A 411 -2.04 0.47 13.30
C LEU A 411 -0.85 1.36 12.89
N SER A 412 0.36 0.82 12.74
CA SER A 412 1.51 1.57 12.23
C SER A 412 1.37 2.06 10.80
N LEU A 413 0.44 1.48 10.03
CA LEU A 413 0.11 1.95 8.68
C LEU A 413 -1.09 2.93 8.65
N SER A 414 -1.73 3.18 9.80
CA SER A 414 -2.87 4.12 9.88
C SER A 414 -2.37 5.55 10.07
N TRP A 415 -2.75 6.47 9.18
CA TRP A 415 -2.31 7.88 9.21
C TRP A 415 -2.54 8.53 10.58
N GLY A 416 -1.54 9.25 11.10
CA GLY A 416 -1.64 10.01 12.34
C GLY A 416 -1.75 9.18 13.63
N VAL A 417 -1.82 7.84 13.53
CA VAL A 417 -1.97 6.95 14.69
C VAL A 417 -0.62 6.54 15.26
N LYS A 418 -0.44 6.70 16.57
CA LYS A 418 0.64 6.10 17.36
C LYS A 418 0.08 4.91 18.13
N PRO A 419 0.45 3.67 17.80
CA PRO A 419 -0.12 2.51 18.47
C PRO A 419 0.57 2.24 19.81
N VAL A 420 -0.23 1.88 20.81
CA VAL A 420 0.23 1.50 22.15
C VAL A 420 -0.43 0.18 22.59
N LEU A 421 0.34 -0.68 23.25
CA LEU A 421 -0.18 -1.92 23.81
C LEU A 421 -0.77 -1.68 25.20
N CYS A 422 -1.99 -2.14 25.39
CA CYS A 422 -2.69 -2.18 26.67
C CYS A 422 -2.80 -3.61 27.18
N GLN A 423 -2.98 -3.75 28.49
CA GLN A 423 -3.42 -5.00 29.10
C GLN A 423 -4.94 -5.11 29.05
N LEU A 424 -5.45 -6.34 28.98
CA LEU A 424 -6.86 -6.62 29.20
C LEU A 424 -7.24 -6.19 30.63
N LYS A 425 -8.43 -5.61 30.78
CA LYS A 425 -9.00 -5.18 32.07
C LYS A 425 -10.43 -5.70 32.20
N ASP A 426 -10.91 -5.77 33.43
CA ASP A 426 -12.17 -6.42 33.77
C ASP A 426 -13.39 -5.52 33.55
N ASN A 427 -13.18 -4.20 33.48
CA ASN A 427 -14.23 -3.23 33.15
C ASN A 427 -13.73 -2.07 32.29
N THR A 428 -14.68 -1.25 31.85
CA THR A 428 -14.44 -0.17 30.88
C THR A 428 -13.62 0.99 31.46
N ASP A 429 -13.91 1.40 32.69
CA ASP A 429 -13.19 2.51 33.32
C ASP A 429 -11.74 2.14 33.61
N GLU A 430 -11.48 0.94 34.12
CA GLU A 430 -10.11 0.44 34.30
C GLU A 430 -9.33 0.35 32.98
N LEU A 431 -9.98 -0.06 31.90
CA LEU A 431 -9.34 -0.07 30.59
C LEU A 431 -9.00 1.33 30.10
N PHE A 432 -9.89 2.30 30.33
CA PHE A 432 -9.65 3.70 29.96
C PHE A 432 -8.54 4.33 30.78
N ASP A 433 -8.53 4.12 32.10
CA ASP A 433 -7.45 4.60 32.96
C ASP A 433 -6.11 3.97 32.56
N HIS A 434 -6.11 2.67 32.26
CA HIS A 434 -4.91 2.01 31.77
C HIS A 434 -4.46 2.52 30.39
N ALA A 435 -5.40 2.81 29.49
CA ALA A 435 -5.11 3.41 28.18
C ALA A 435 -4.48 4.80 28.33
N VAL A 436 -4.94 5.61 29.29
CA VAL A 436 -4.32 6.89 29.65
C VAL A 436 -2.90 6.68 30.17
N ASP A 437 -2.70 5.74 31.10
CA ASP A 437 -1.39 5.44 31.68
C ASP A 437 -0.34 5.05 30.61
N VAL A 438 -0.71 4.14 29.70
CA VAL A 438 0.22 3.73 28.63
C VAL A 438 0.47 4.85 27.63
N THR A 439 -0.51 5.73 27.40
CA THR A 439 -0.37 6.93 26.57
C THR A 439 0.66 7.90 27.16
N VAL A 440 0.59 8.12 28.48
CA VAL A 440 1.57 8.94 29.21
C VAL A 440 2.96 8.29 29.18
N LYS A 441 3.07 6.99 29.45
CA LYS A 441 4.34 6.25 29.39
C LYS A 441 4.97 6.28 28.00
N ALA A 442 4.16 6.24 26.94
CA ALA A 442 4.62 6.37 25.56
C ALA A 442 5.02 7.81 25.18
N GLY A 443 4.85 8.78 26.08
CA GLY A 443 5.19 10.19 25.87
C GLY A 443 4.25 10.92 24.91
N ALA A 444 3.04 10.41 24.69
CA ALA A 444 2.04 11.04 23.83
C ALA A 444 1.08 12.00 24.58
N ALA A 445 1.09 11.95 25.91
CA ALA A 445 0.43 12.92 26.79
C ALA A 445 1.23 13.06 28.09
N LYS A 446 0.94 14.08 28.89
CA LYS A 446 1.56 14.33 30.19
C LYS A 446 0.50 14.53 31.26
N LYS A 447 0.90 14.38 32.52
CA LYS A 447 0.04 14.72 33.65
C LYS A 447 -0.39 16.19 33.58
N GLY A 448 -1.65 16.46 33.89
CA GLY A 448 -2.28 17.78 33.76
C GLY A 448 -2.93 18.05 32.39
N ASP A 449 -2.60 17.27 31.37
CA ASP A 449 -3.20 17.42 30.04
C ASP A 449 -4.69 17.02 30.02
N THR A 450 -5.41 17.53 29.02
CA THR A 450 -6.74 17.05 28.65
C THR A 450 -6.61 16.12 27.44
N VAL A 451 -7.25 14.95 27.52
CA VAL A 451 -7.33 13.98 26.42
C VAL A 451 -8.79 13.65 26.11
N VAL A 452 -9.06 13.23 24.88
CA VAL A 452 -10.38 12.74 24.48
C VAL A 452 -10.28 11.25 24.17
N ILE A 453 -11.09 10.45 24.84
CA ILE A 453 -11.12 8.99 24.70
C ILE A 453 -12.33 8.61 23.84
N THR A 454 -12.16 7.68 22.91
CA THR A 454 -13.26 7.10 22.14
C THR A 454 -13.12 5.59 21.99
N ALA A 455 -14.25 4.88 22.00
CA ALA A 455 -14.30 3.42 21.95
C ALA A 455 -15.66 2.91 21.45
N GLY A 456 -15.71 1.61 21.18
CA GLY A 456 -16.95 0.85 21.00
C GLY A 456 -17.34 0.10 22.27
N ILE A 457 -18.58 0.26 22.72
CA ILE A 457 -19.14 -0.44 23.88
C ILE A 457 -20.27 -1.37 23.43
N PRO A 458 -20.37 -2.60 23.99
CA PRO A 458 -19.48 -3.18 25.00
C PRO A 458 -18.09 -3.53 24.47
N LEU A 459 -17.09 -3.36 25.33
CA LEU A 459 -15.69 -3.63 25.00
C LEU A 459 -15.49 -5.09 24.56
N GLY A 460 -14.60 -5.29 23.60
CA GLY A 460 -14.29 -6.62 23.06
C GLY A 460 -15.14 -7.03 21.85
N MET A 461 -16.22 -6.31 21.53
CA MET A 461 -16.91 -6.42 20.25
C MET A 461 -16.31 -5.48 19.20
N SER A 462 -16.01 -6.00 18.02
CA SER A 462 -15.54 -5.19 16.89
C SER A 462 -16.72 -4.64 16.11
N GLY A 463 -16.54 -3.46 15.48
CA GLY A 463 -17.44 -2.97 14.43
C GLY A 463 -18.27 -1.74 14.76
N THR A 464 -18.28 -1.23 15.98
CA THR A 464 -18.94 0.05 16.30
C THR A 464 -18.05 0.93 17.17
N THR A 465 -18.07 2.24 16.93
CA THR A 465 -17.57 3.27 17.85
C THR A 465 -18.79 4.10 18.26
N ASN A 466 -19.11 4.13 19.55
CA ASN A 466 -20.37 4.73 20.02
C ASN A 466 -20.22 5.60 21.28
N MET A 467 -18.98 5.81 21.75
CA MET A 467 -18.69 6.62 22.94
C MET A 467 -17.56 7.62 22.68
N LEU A 468 -17.68 8.79 23.29
CA LEU A 468 -16.57 9.71 23.55
C LEU A 468 -16.58 10.13 25.04
N LYS A 469 -15.40 10.34 25.62
CA LYS A 469 -15.20 10.78 27.02
C LYS A 469 -14.05 11.78 27.07
N VAL A 470 -14.29 12.96 27.64
CA VAL A 470 -13.22 13.90 27.96
C VAL A 470 -12.60 13.50 29.29
N HIS A 471 -11.28 13.47 29.38
CA HIS A 471 -10.56 13.08 30.58
C HIS A 471 -9.40 14.04 30.85
N LYS A 472 -9.29 14.49 32.10
CA LYS A 472 -8.16 15.30 32.57
C LYS A 472 -7.21 14.40 33.35
N ILE A 473 -5.95 14.35 32.92
CA ILE A 473 -4.95 13.46 33.51
C ILE A 473 -4.54 14.06 34.87
N ASN A 474 -4.88 13.37 35.96
CA ASN A 474 -4.57 13.83 37.31
C ASN A 474 -3.05 13.92 37.56
N GLY A 475 -2.65 14.86 38.42
CA GLY A 475 -1.26 15.24 38.73
C GLY A 475 -0.39 14.18 39.38
#